data_AF-A0A2M3Z4I3-F1
#
_entry.id   AF-A0A2M3Z4I3-F1
#
_cell.length_a   1.000
_cell.length_b   1.000
_cell.length_c   1.000
_cell.angle_alpha   90.00
_cell.angle_beta   90.00
_cell.angle_gamma   90.00
#
_symmetry.space_group_name_H-M   'P 1'
#
loop_
_entity.id
_entity.type
_entity.pdbx_description
1 polymer ?
#
loop_
_entity_poly.entity_id
_entity_poly.type
_entity_poly.pdbx_seq_one_letter_code
_entity_poly.pdbx_strand_id
1 'polypeptide(L)'
;MDTSTDAGKEDDDESSSSSSMSESTPKRSELDEFRERWQQELKKEQQPKHVAKPSAGTVRSTAIGSGNNKENVSIEQQARSLFLQGTELERSGKVFEAMRLYRRATQLVPDIEFKVFEKKPKQPVAADATEDPDSSAMDELAERMIEANIDEEEEDLENVDLVLRFQTLMGRSGKLFERAANDRMLIVTAAHLSDLPMELILYILRWVVSNELDMKSLERFASVCRGFFLLARDPEIWRHACMRVWGVNMGVLKGTPFSSWREMYINRPRVHFHGCYISRASYLRSGENSFQDQFYRPIQLVEYYRYVRFFADGQVLMLTTADEPQQCVAKLKQRWPAQNEILRGHYRLLNDEVIIAIQRNRPPVQRVGRKGRDPEPEYGQQTFFVELRIVSTSKRPFSQLHWKQYSMVQLRNDQEKTTQFELVPSKYPPLYFSRVKNYHQESEGPLK
;
A
#
# COMPACT_ATOMS: atom_id res chain seq x y z
N MET A 1 -55.42 23.05 -22.42
CA MET A 1 -54.40 23.01 -21.36
C MET A 1 -53.47 21.87 -21.74
N ASP A 2 -52.44 22.05 -22.59
CA ASP A 2 -51.52 23.20 -22.79
C ASP A 2 -50.69 23.45 -21.52
N THR A 3 -49.35 23.53 -21.52
CA THR A 3 -48.28 23.40 -22.55
C THR A 3 -47.04 22.79 -21.85
N SER A 4 -46.23 21.88 -22.39
CA SER A 4 -45.21 21.99 -23.47
C SER A 4 -44.08 23.02 -23.24
N THR A 5 -42.85 22.68 -23.70
CA THR A 5 -41.76 23.60 -24.14
C THR A 5 -41.08 24.50 -23.08
N ASP A 6 -39.80 24.93 -23.15
CA ASP A 6 -38.63 24.59 -24.02
C ASP A 6 -37.30 25.01 -23.32
N ALA A 7 -36.19 25.08 -24.07
CA ALA A 7 -34.79 25.29 -23.68
C ALA A 7 -34.34 26.73 -23.29
N GLY A 8 -33.02 26.86 -23.08
CA GLY A 8 -32.27 28.07 -22.69
C GLY A 8 -31.45 27.81 -21.41
N LYS A 9 -30.11 27.67 -21.38
CA LYS A 9 -29.03 27.85 -22.38
C LYS A 9 -28.74 29.31 -22.77
N GLU A 10 -27.44 29.67 -22.68
CA GLU A 10 -26.76 30.87 -23.22
C GLU A 10 -27.17 32.23 -22.60
N ASP A 11 -26.32 33.27 -22.49
CA ASP A 11 -24.84 33.47 -22.49
C ASP A 11 -24.57 34.88 -21.86
N ASP A 12 -23.38 35.48 -21.70
CA ASP A 12 -21.99 35.24 -22.18
C ASP A 12 -21.01 35.37 -20.95
N ASP A 13 -19.83 36.02 -20.88
CA ASP A 13 -19.00 36.87 -21.76
C ASP A 13 -17.57 36.26 -21.93
N GLU A 14 -17.21 35.76 -23.11
CA GLU A 14 -15.79 35.60 -23.50
C GLU A 14 -15.13 36.94 -23.87
N SER A 15 -13.83 37.12 -23.54
CA SER A 15 -12.84 37.78 -24.44
C SER A 15 -11.42 37.91 -23.84
N SER A 16 -10.32 37.89 -24.60
CA SER A 16 -10.16 37.40 -25.98
C SER A 16 -8.68 37.10 -26.31
N SER A 17 -8.40 35.83 -26.61
CA SER A 17 -7.72 35.34 -27.81
C SER A 17 -6.61 36.15 -28.53
N SER A 18 -5.37 35.61 -28.44
CA SER A 18 -4.38 35.53 -29.56
C SER A 18 -3.71 36.85 -30.03
N SER A 19 -2.64 36.88 -30.86
CA SER A 19 -1.86 35.86 -31.59
C SER A 19 -0.44 36.36 -31.97
N SER A 20 0.32 35.52 -32.70
CA SER A 20 1.46 35.85 -33.59
C SER A 20 2.89 35.94 -33.01
N MET A 21 3.87 35.73 -33.89
CA MET A 21 5.29 35.50 -33.61
C MET A 21 6.13 36.77 -33.84
N SER A 22 7.15 36.99 -33.00
CA SER A 22 8.35 37.75 -33.37
C SER A 22 9.55 37.31 -32.54
N GLU A 23 10.76 37.39 -33.11
CA GLU A 23 11.99 36.94 -32.47
C GLU A 23 12.41 37.90 -31.34
N SER A 24 12.79 37.35 -30.19
CA SER A 24 13.64 38.06 -29.23
C SER A 24 14.60 37.08 -28.56
N THR A 25 15.87 37.48 -28.46
CA THR A 25 16.93 36.65 -27.91
C THR A 25 16.73 36.44 -26.40
N PRO A 26 16.93 35.22 -25.87
CA PRO A 26 16.83 34.99 -24.43
C PRO A 26 17.95 35.73 -23.70
N LYS A 27 17.58 36.63 -22.79
CA LYS A 27 18.54 37.25 -21.86
C LYS A 27 19.14 36.15 -20.98
N ARG A 28 20.45 35.92 -21.10
CA ARG A 28 21.20 35.08 -20.16
C ARG A 28 21.01 35.60 -18.73
N SER A 29 20.83 34.71 -17.77
CA SER A 29 20.79 35.08 -16.36
C SER A 29 22.20 35.32 -15.83
N GLU A 30 22.35 36.26 -14.90
CA GLU A 30 23.60 36.46 -14.14
C GLU A 30 24.05 35.17 -13.43
N LEU A 31 23.10 34.30 -13.07
CA LEU A 31 23.35 32.98 -12.50
C LEU A 31 24.05 32.03 -13.49
N ASP A 32 23.84 32.18 -14.80
CA ASP A 32 24.47 31.34 -15.81
C ASP A 32 25.90 31.83 -16.12
N GLU A 33 26.14 33.14 -16.10
CA GLU A 33 27.51 33.66 -16.11
C GLU A 33 28.30 33.25 -14.85
N PHE A 34 27.66 33.26 -13.68
CA PHE A 34 28.28 32.77 -12.44
C PHE A 34 28.64 31.28 -12.55
N ARG A 35 27.73 30.44 -13.08
CA ARG A 35 27.97 29.01 -13.34
C ARG A 35 29.11 28.79 -14.34
N GLU A 36 29.15 29.53 -15.44
CA GLU A 36 30.24 29.43 -16.43
C GLU A 36 31.60 29.83 -15.82
N ARG A 37 31.66 30.92 -15.03
CA ARG A 37 32.89 31.36 -14.35
C ARG A 37 33.38 30.34 -13.33
N TRP A 38 32.50 29.84 -12.47
CA TRP A 38 32.84 28.82 -11.46
C TRP A 38 33.32 27.51 -12.08
N GLN A 39 32.70 27.05 -13.17
CA GLN A 39 33.19 25.88 -13.92
C GLN A 39 34.54 26.10 -14.61
N GLN A 40 34.88 27.34 -15.00
CA GLN A 40 36.22 27.67 -15.53
C GLN A 40 37.27 27.69 -14.42
N GLU A 41 36.92 28.15 -13.23
CA GLU A 41 37.81 28.20 -12.05
C GLU A 41 38.22 26.80 -11.59
N LEU A 42 37.26 25.88 -11.41
CA LEU A 42 37.53 24.47 -11.07
C LEU A 42 38.43 23.78 -12.10
N LYS A 43 38.26 24.07 -13.40
CA LYS A 43 39.11 23.53 -14.48
C LYS A 43 40.54 24.11 -14.47
N LYS A 44 40.75 25.24 -13.80
CA LYS A 44 42.05 25.93 -13.71
C LYS A 44 42.89 25.41 -12.56
N GLU A 45 42.26 24.98 -11.46
CA GLU A 45 42.95 24.33 -10.33
C GLU A 45 43.36 22.87 -10.63
N GLN A 46 42.63 22.17 -11.52
CA GLN A 46 42.88 20.76 -11.82
C GLN A 46 44.03 20.48 -12.82
N GLN A 47 44.85 21.47 -13.20
CA GLN A 47 46.04 21.24 -14.03
C GLN A 47 47.29 20.93 -13.19
N PRO A 48 47.93 19.74 -13.36
CA PRO A 48 49.11 19.37 -12.59
C PRO A 48 50.36 20.13 -13.04
N LYS A 49 51.03 20.81 -12.09
CA LYS A 49 52.32 21.47 -12.35
C LYS A 49 53.43 20.44 -12.53
N HIS A 50 53.95 20.34 -13.75
CA HIS A 50 55.02 19.42 -14.13
C HIS A 50 56.35 19.74 -13.41
N VAL A 51 57.10 18.69 -13.04
CA VAL A 51 58.41 18.82 -12.37
C VAL A 51 59.55 18.81 -13.38
N ALA A 52 60.55 19.67 -13.17
CA ALA A 52 61.85 19.63 -13.84
C ALA A 52 63.00 19.93 -12.86
N LYS A 53 64.20 19.42 -13.20
CA LYS A 53 65.50 19.53 -12.50
C LYS A 53 66.57 19.79 -13.60
N PRO A 54 67.77 20.38 -13.34
CA PRO A 54 68.66 19.93 -12.27
C PRO A 54 69.66 20.95 -11.63
N SER A 55 70.34 20.45 -10.59
CA SER A 55 71.74 20.73 -10.16
C SER A 55 72.37 22.14 -10.26
N ALA A 56 72.77 22.71 -9.11
CA ALA A 56 74.17 22.76 -8.62
C ALA A 56 74.38 23.90 -7.59
N GLY A 57 75.17 23.68 -6.53
CA GLY A 57 75.54 24.72 -5.57
C GLY A 57 75.76 24.20 -4.14
N THR A 58 77.01 24.17 -3.68
CA THR A 58 77.40 23.73 -2.33
C THR A 58 77.69 24.92 -1.43
N VAL A 59 77.21 24.89 -0.18
CA VAL A 59 77.94 25.30 1.06
C VAL A 59 77.07 25.00 2.31
N ARG A 60 77.72 24.85 3.47
CA ARG A 60 77.12 24.53 4.79
C ARG A 60 76.76 25.80 5.61
N SER A 61 76.15 25.57 6.77
CA SER A 61 75.96 26.51 7.90
C SER A 61 74.75 27.46 7.74
N THR A 62 73.98 27.79 8.79
CA THR A 62 74.04 27.42 10.23
C THR A 62 72.62 27.30 10.82
N ALA A 63 72.48 26.92 12.10
CA ALA A 63 71.22 26.41 12.65
C ALA A 63 70.51 27.35 13.66
N ILE A 64 69.20 27.09 13.82
CA ILE A 64 68.30 27.44 14.95
C ILE A 64 67.75 28.87 15.01
N GLY A 65 66.41 28.92 15.20
CA GLY A 65 65.59 30.10 15.48
C GLY A 65 64.22 29.70 16.04
N SER A 66 64.19 28.90 17.11
CA SER A 66 62.99 28.19 17.61
C SER A 66 62.05 29.08 18.45
N GLY A 67 61.34 30.02 17.82
CA GLY A 67 60.31 30.85 18.45
C GLY A 67 58.86 30.42 18.16
N ASN A 68 58.44 30.53 16.90
CA ASN A 68 57.05 30.76 16.50
C ASN A 68 56.02 29.68 16.93
N ASN A 69 56.43 28.43 17.14
CA ASN A 69 55.49 27.33 17.40
C ASN A 69 54.74 27.45 18.74
N LYS A 70 55.30 28.12 19.77
CA LYS A 70 54.57 28.29 21.04
C LYS A 70 53.52 29.40 20.96
N GLU A 71 53.83 30.50 20.29
CA GLU A 71 52.92 31.63 20.13
C GLU A 71 51.73 31.26 19.22
N ASN A 72 51.99 30.57 18.10
CA ASN A 72 50.93 30.09 17.21
C ASN A 72 49.93 29.16 17.93
N VAL A 73 50.41 28.23 18.78
CA VAL A 73 49.55 27.35 19.59
C VAL A 73 48.75 28.14 20.62
N SER A 74 49.34 29.17 21.24
CA SER A 74 48.64 30.05 22.19
C SER A 74 47.52 30.85 21.51
N ILE A 75 47.78 31.38 20.31
CA ILE A 75 46.79 32.13 19.50
C ILE A 75 45.65 31.19 19.05
N GLU A 76 45.97 29.97 18.61
CA GLU A 76 44.97 28.96 18.22
C GLU A 76 44.09 28.52 19.41
N GLN A 77 44.65 28.43 20.63
CA GLN A 77 43.88 28.16 21.85
C GLN A 77 42.98 29.35 22.23
N GLN A 78 43.46 30.59 22.11
CA GLN A 78 42.68 31.79 22.38
C GLN A 78 41.54 31.99 21.35
N ALA A 79 41.78 31.64 20.09
CA ALA A 79 40.73 31.64 19.06
C ALA A 79 39.65 30.59 19.37
N ARG A 80 40.02 29.37 19.80
CA ARG A 80 39.05 28.34 20.19
C ARG A 80 38.19 28.73 21.39
N SER A 81 38.76 29.32 22.43
CA SER A 81 37.98 29.71 23.61
C SER A 81 36.97 30.82 23.31
N LEU A 82 37.36 31.81 22.49
CA LEU A 82 36.44 32.84 21.98
C LEU A 82 35.34 32.25 21.09
N PHE A 83 35.67 31.27 20.24
CA PHE A 83 34.69 30.61 19.37
C PHE A 83 33.65 29.83 20.18
N LEU A 84 34.08 28.97 21.12
CA LEU A 84 33.19 28.18 21.97
C LEU A 84 32.30 29.08 22.87
N GLN A 85 32.83 30.21 23.34
CA GLN A 85 32.03 31.20 24.07
C GLN A 85 30.98 31.88 23.17
N GLY A 86 31.26 32.06 21.88
CA GLY A 86 30.28 32.47 20.88
C GLY A 86 29.12 31.49 20.77
N THR A 87 29.43 30.19 20.64
CA THR A 87 28.44 29.12 20.50
C THR A 87 27.52 28.99 21.70
N GLU A 88 28.02 29.18 22.93
CA GLU A 88 27.16 29.15 24.11
C GLU A 88 26.24 30.39 24.21
N LEU A 89 26.71 31.58 23.80
CA LEU A 89 25.86 32.77 23.72
C LEU A 89 24.80 32.66 22.60
N GLU A 90 25.16 32.03 21.48
CA GLU A 90 24.22 31.73 20.40
C GLU A 90 23.14 30.73 20.86
N ARG A 91 23.55 29.65 21.55
CA ARG A 91 22.64 28.70 22.21
C ARG A 91 21.75 29.36 23.27
N SER A 92 22.22 30.42 23.93
CA SER A 92 21.42 31.26 24.84
C SER A 92 20.64 32.39 24.14
N GLY A 93 20.51 32.38 22.81
CA GLY A 93 19.74 33.36 22.03
C GLY A 93 20.38 34.74 21.86
N LYS A 94 21.61 34.96 22.33
CA LYS A 94 22.32 36.25 22.32
C LYS A 94 23.19 36.44 21.08
N VAL A 95 22.59 36.19 19.90
CA VAL A 95 23.28 36.12 18.60
C VAL A 95 24.12 37.37 18.29
N PHE A 96 23.68 38.57 18.67
CA PHE A 96 24.46 39.81 18.48
C PHE A 96 25.76 39.87 19.31
N GLU A 97 25.78 39.30 20.52
CA GLU A 97 27.01 39.19 21.32
C GLU A 97 27.92 38.08 20.78
N ALA A 98 27.33 36.94 20.38
CA ALA A 98 28.03 35.81 19.75
C ALA A 98 28.77 36.23 18.46
N MET A 99 28.11 36.97 17.56
CA MET A 99 28.74 37.49 16.33
C MET A 99 30.01 38.32 16.59
N ARG A 100 30.09 39.04 17.72
CA ARG A 100 31.29 39.81 18.09
C ARG A 100 32.44 38.91 18.54
N LEU A 101 32.14 37.79 19.21
CA LEU A 101 33.13 36.79 19.60
C LEU A 101 33.61 35.99 18.39
N TYR A 102 32.70 35.52 17.54
CA TYR A 102 33.03 34.82 16.29
C TYR A 102 33.94 35.66 15.39
N ARG A 103 33.57 36.91 15.07
CA ARG A 103 34.43 37.81 14.27
C ARG A 103 35.83 37.96 14.86
N ARG A 104 35.97 37.97 16.20
CA ARG A 104 37.28 38.05 16.87
C ARG A 104 38.05 36.74 16.81
N ALA A 105 37.38 35.58 16.89
CA ALA A 105 37.99 34.27 16.71
C ALA A 105 38.51 34.10 15.26
N THR A 106 37.69 34.41 14.25
CA THR A 106 38.06 34.34 12.83
C THR A 106 39.19 35.33 12.47
N GLN A 107 39.25 36.50 13.13
CA GLN A 107 40.38 37.44 12.99
C GLN A 107 41.70 36.93 13.55
N LEU A 108 41.68 36.03 14.54
CA LEU A 108 42.88 35.38 15.09
C LEU A 108 43.28 34.14 14.27
N VAL A 109 42.30 33.35 13.83
CA VAL A 109 42.48 32.13 13.03
C VAL A 109 41.33 32.04 12.01
N PRO A 110 41.54 32.35 10.73
CA PRO A 110 40.46 32.41 9.72
C PRO A 110 39.71 31.11 9.47
N ASP A 111 40.30 29.96 9.78
CA ASP A 111 39.75 28.61 9.64
C ASP A 111 39.37 27.97 10.99
N ILE A 112 39.10 28.79 12.01
CA ILE A 112 38.84 28.32 13.39
C ILE A 112 37.63 27.39 13.49
N GLU A 113 36.59 27.61 12.68
CA GLU A 113 35.37 26.80 12.63
C GLU A 113 35.70 25.33 12.32
N PHE A 114 36.32 25.07 11.18
CA PHE A 114 36.79 23.73 10.79
C PHE A 114 37.73 23.13 11.85
N LYS A 115 38.68 23.93 12.36
CA LYS A 115 39.63 23.54 13.42
C LYS A 115 39.00 23.28 14.80
N VAL A 116 37.73 23.62 15.02
CA VAL A 116 36.96 23.23 16.21
C VAL A 116 36.22 21.92 15.93
N PHE A 117 35.54 21.80 14.79
CA PHE A 117 34.75 20.61 14.46
C PHE A 117 35.60 19.36 14.17
N GLU A 118 36.76 19.48 13.52
CA GLU A 118 37.66 18.33 13.26
C GLU A 118 38.26 17.72 14.54
N LYS A 119 38.27 18.45 15.67
CA LYS A 119 38.88 17.98 16.93
C LYS A 119 37.91 17.24 17.87
N LYS A 120 36.77 16.74 17.39
CA LYS A 120 36.05 15.64 18.05
C LYS A 120 36.78 14.31 17.77
N PRO A 121 37.43 13.67 18.76
CA PRO A 121 38.20 12.46 18.52
C PRO A 121 37.28 11.26 18.30
N LYS A 122 37.44 10.55 17.17
CA LYS A 122 36.98 9.17 17.03
C LYS A 122 37.79 8.29 17.98
N GLN A 123 37.15 7.61 18.93
CA GLN A 123 37.83 6.62 19.76
C GLN A 123 38.15 5.35 18.93
N PRO A 124 39.33 4.73 19.10
CA PRO A 124 39.63 3.45 18.49
C PRO A 124 38.97 2.32 19.29
N VAL A 125 38.07 1.57 18.66
CA VAL A 125 37.48 0.37 19.26
C VAL A 125 38.48 -0.78 19.19
N ALA A 126 38.81 -1.38 20.33
CA ALA A 126 39.57 -2.63 20.40
C ALA A 126 38.62 -3.82 20.18
N ALA A 127 39.03 -4.82 19.41
CA ALA A 127 38.16 -5.92 19.00
C ALA A 127 38.10 -7.06 20.03
N ASP A 128 36.89 -7.51 20.36
CA ASP A 128 36.60 -8.92 20.64
C ASP A 128 35.11 -9.26 20.32
N ALA A 129 34.84 -10.55 20.13
CA ALA A 129 33.54 -11.25 20.13
C ALA A 129 32.23 -10.56 19.63
N THR A 130 31.96 -10.70 18.32
CA THR A 130 30.66 -11.14 17.74
C THR A 130 29.31 -10.61 18.29
N GLU A 131 28.76 -9.55 17.70
CA GLU A 131 27.31 -9.32 17.53
C GLU A 131 27.01 -8.71 16.13
N ASP A 132 25.76 -8.75 15.66
CA ASP A 132 25.37 -8.37 14.29
C ASP A 132 25.37 -6.84 14.03
N PRO A 133 25.79 -6.38 12.82
CA PRO A 133 26.05 -4.96 12.56
C PRO A 133 24.80 -4.08 12.31
N ASP A 134 23.61 -4.66 12.19
CA ASP A 134 22.39 -3.94 11.75
C ASP A 134 21.63 -3.26 12.91
N SER A 135 21.89 -3.63 14.17
CA SER A 135 21.26 -3.04 15.36
C SER A 135 21.79 -1.63 15.66
N SER A 136 23.11 -1.46 15.64
CA SER A 136 23.79 -0.20 16.00
C SER A 136 23.35 0.98 15.14
N ALA A 137 23.02 0.75 13.87
CA ALA A 137 22.52 1.80 12.97
C ALA A 137 21.07 2.22 13.28
N MET A 138 20.26 1.31 13.84
CA MET A 138 18.91 1.65 14.34
C MET A 138 18.98 2.41 15.67
N ASP A 139 19.89 2.03 16.57
CA ASP A 139 20.08 2.76 17.84
C ASP A 139 20.65 4.18 17.62
N GLU A 140 21.66 4.37 16.76
CA GLU A 140 22.15 5.73 16.42
C GLU A 140 21.05 6.61 15.79
N LEU A 141 20.13 6.03 15.03
CA LEU A 141 18.99 6.76 14.47
C LEU A 141 17.94 7.07 15.54
N ALA A 142 17.67 6.13 16.45
CA ALA A 142 16.77 6.32 17.58
C ALA A 142 17.29 7.40 18.54
N GLU A 143 18.59 7.42 18.87
CA GLU A 143 19.20 8.46 19.72
C GLU A 143 19.06 9.86 19.12
N ARG A 144 19.21 10.01 17.79
CA ARG A 144 18.97 11.30 17.12
C ARG A 144 17.49 11.72 17.12
N MET A 145 16.56 10.78 17.28
CA MET A 145 15.14 11.06 17.51
C MET A 145 14.78 11.21 19.01
N ILE A 146 15.70 10.94 19.94
CA ILE A 146 15.49 11.09 21.38
C ILE A 146 15.66 12.56 21.82
N GLU A 147 16.67 13.28 21.33
CA GLU A 147 16.91 14.68 21.72
C GLU A 147 15.91 15.68 21.13
N ALA A 148 15.24 15.34 20.02
CA ALA A 148 14.22 16.20 19.43
C ALA A 148 12.93 16.19 20.25
N ASN A 149 12.59 17.35 20.82
CA ASN A 149 11.20 17.72 21.14
C ASN A 149 10.48 17.97 19.81
N ILE A 150 10.12 16.89 19.11
CA ILE A 150 9.37 16.97 17.85
C ILE A 150 7.97 17.50 18.17
N ASP A 151 7.62 18.64 17.58
CA ASP A 151 6.23 19.09 17.60
C ASP A 151 5.42 18.17 16.68
N GLU A 152 4.54 17.35 17.26
CA GLU A 152 3.82 16.30 16.51
C GLU A 152 2.84 16.88 15.47
N GLU A 153 2.59 18.20 15.49
CA GLU A 153 1.72 18.93 14.56
C GLU A 153 2.45 19.51 13.34
N GLU A 154 3.80 19.65 13.36
CA GLU A 154 4.60 20.18 12.24
C GLU A 154 5.48 19.14 11.50
N GLU A 155 5.53 17.88 11.95
CA GLU A 155 6.38 16.85 11.34
C GLU A 155 5.85 16.36 9.97
N ASP A 156 6.68 16.41 8.92
CA ASP A 156 6.39 15.79 7.62
C ASP A 156 6.43 14.26 7.72
N LEU A 157 5.29 13.62 7.43
CA LEU A 157 5.09 12.18 7.51
C LEU A 157 5.08 11.48 6.14
N GLU A 158 5.27 12.18 5.01
CA GLU A 158 5.07 11.57 3.67
C GLU A 158 6.00 10.38 3.37
N ASN A 159 7.19 10.34 3.98
CA ASN A 159 8.19 9.29 3.77
C ASN A 159 8.63 8.57 5.07
N VAL A 160 7.84 8.69 6.15
CA VAL A 160 8.19 8.14 7.48
C VAL A 160 7.63 6.72 7.66
N ASP A 161 8.46 5.78 8.14
CA ASP A 161 7.93 4.50 8.62
C ASP A 161 7.18 4.69 9.95
N LEU A 162 5.86 4.79 9.83
CA LEU A 162 4.93 4.88 10.94
C LEU A 162 5.00 3.68 11.90
N VAL A 163 5.51 2.52 11.47
CA VAL A 163 5.73 1.37 12.36
C VAL A 163 6.86 1.70 13.34
N LEU A 164 8.04 2.05 12.82
CA LEU A 164 9.20 2.42 13.62
C LEU A 164 8.91 3.67 14.49
N ARG A 165 8.32 4.74 13.91
CA ARG A 165 7.98 5.97 14.66
C ARG A 165 7.03 5.69 15.83
N PHE A 166 5.97 4.91 15.63
CA PHE A 166 5.05 4.59 16.73
C PHE A 166 5.66 3.61 17.75
N GLN A 167 6.54 2.70 17.34
CA GLN A 167 7.29 1.85 18.27
C GLN A 167 8.19 2.68 19.19
N THR A 168 8.98 3.61 18.64
CA THR A 168 9.83 4.51 19.43
C THR A 168 9.01 5.39 20.38
N LEU A 169 7.91 5.99 19.92
CA LEU A 169 7.03 6.82 20.77
C LEU A 169 6.40 6.02 21.92
N MET A 170 5.94 4.79 21.69
CA MET A 170 5.40 3.93 22.76
C MET A 170 6.49 3.37 23.69
N GLY A 171 7.70 3.16 23.19
CA GLY A 171 8.86 2.81 24.03
C GLY A 171 9.15 3.91 25.06
N ARG A 172 9.01 5.19 24.66
CA ARG A 172 9.15 6.36 25.56
C ARG A 172 7.98 6.48 26.56
N SER A 173 6.76 6.08 26.20
CA SER A 173 5.59 6.16 27.10
C SER A 173 5.41 4.95 28.03
N GLY A 174 6.01 3.81 27.68
CA GLY A 174 5.81 2.52 28.34
C GLY A 174 4.39 1.93 28.17
N LYS A 175 3.56 2.47 27.27
CA LYS A 175 2.14 2.11 27.14
C LYS A 175 1.66 2.10 25.70
N LEU A 176 0.94 1.04 25.33
CA LEU A 176 0.23 0.93 24.06
C LEU A 176 -1.03 1.81 24.00
N PHE A 177 -1.67 2.04 25.17
CA PHE A 177 -2.95 2.73 25.29
C PHE A 177 -2.94 3.70 26.47
N GLU A 178 -3.50 4.88 26.26
CA GLU A 178 -3.79 5.84 27.32
C GLU A 178 -5.29 6.15 27.32
N ARG A 179 -5.88 6.26 28.51
CA ARG A 179 -7.22 6.85 28.65
C ARG A 179 -7.11 8.37 28.53
N ALA A 180 -8.06 8.96 27.80
CA ALA A 180 -8.16 10.41 27.66
C ALA A 180 -8.22 11.11 29.03
N ALA A 181 -7.65 12.32 29.13
CA ALA A 181 -7.42 12.98 30.41
C ALA A 181 -8.71 13.29 31.19
N ASN A 182 -9.80 13.58 30.46
CA ASN A 182 -11.15 13.82 30.99
C ASN A 182 -11.80 12.56 31.62
N ASP A 183 -11.60 11.38 31.02
CA ASP A 183 -12.13 10.11 31.55
C ASP A 183 -11.58 9.74 32.93
N ARG A 184 -10.41 10.29 33.31
CA ARG A 184 -9.80 10.07 34.64
C ARG A 184 -10.56 10.73 35.78
N MET A 185 -11.51 11.62 35.49
CA MET A 185 -12.41 12.25 36.49
C MET A 185 -13.80 11.59 36.56
N LEU A 186 -14.11 10.62 35.71
CA LEU A 186 -15.39 9.93 35.70
C LEU A 186 -15.31 8.58 36.44
N ILE A 187 -16.27 8.31 37.31
CA ILE A 187 -16.41 7.00 37.97
C ILE A 187 -17.06 6.02 36.98
N VAL A 188 -16.25 5.52 36.04
CA VAL A 188 -16.67 4.51 35.06
C VAL A 188 -16.60 3.13 35.72
N THR A 189 -17.75 2.46 35.83
CA THR A 189 -17.87 1.12 36.44
C THR A 189 -17.58 -0.04 35.47
N ALA A 190 -17.40 0.26 34.19
CA ALA A 190 -17.00 -0.70 33.16
C ALA A 190 -15.47 -0.71 32.95
N ALA A 191 -14.91 -1.87 32.63
CA ALA A 191 -13.51 -1.98 32.21
C ALA A 191 -13.30 -1.28 30.85
N HIS A 192 -12.17 -0.60 30.70
CA HIS A 192 -11.76 0.05 29.45
C HIS A 192 -10.86 -0.89 28.63
N LEU A 193 -10.79 -0.72 27.30
CA LEU A 193 -10.00 -1.62 26.45
C LEU A 193 -8.49 -1.58 26.77
N SER A 194 -8.00 -0.48 27.37
CA SER A 194 -6.62 -0.37 27.88
C SER A 194 -6.27 -1.37 28.99
N ASP A 195 -7.29 -1.93 29.64
CA ASP A 195 -7.14 -2.76 30.83
C ASP A 195 -6.95 -4.25 30.46
N LEU A 196 -7.07 -4.57 29.16
CA LEU A 196 -6.87 -5.91 28.62
C LEU A 196 -5.38 -6.16 28.29
N PRO A 197 -4.82 -7.33 28.67
CA PRO A 197 -3.54 -7.80 28.14
C PRO A 197 -3.54 -7.84 26.60
N MET A 198 -2.39 -7.55 25.98
CA MET A 198 -2.28 -7.44 24.52
C MET A 198 -2.66 -8.74 23.79
N GLU A 199 -2.47 -9.89 24.44
CA GLU A 199 -2.82 -11.23 23.95
C GLU A 199 -4.33 -11.38 23.78
N LEU A 200 -5.13 -10.78 24.67
CA LEU A 200 -6.59 -10.77 24.55
C LEU A 200 -7.03 -9.81 23.43
N ILE A 201 -6.34 -8.69 23.23
CA ILE A 201 -6.63 -7.77 22.12
C ILE A 201 -6.27 -8.42 20.78
N LEU A 202 -5.11 -9.08 20.66
CA LEU A 202 -4.73 -9.87 19.49
C LEU A 202 -5.71 -11.03 19.22
N TYR A 203 -6.23 -11.68 20.27
CA TYR A 203 -7.29 -12.69 20.14
C TYR A 203 -8.61 -12.07 19.62
N ILE A 204 -9.00 -10.90 20.12
CA ILE A 204 -10.15 -10.13 19.58
C ILE A 204 -9.91 -9.77 18.11
N LEU A 205 -8.69 -9.39 17.70
CA LEU A 205 -8.38 -9.11 16.30
C LEU A 205 -8.48 -10.35 15.41
N ARG A 206 -8.18 -11.55 15.91
CA ARG A 206 -8.47 -12.81 15.18
C ARG A 206 -9.97 -13.00 14.97
N TRP A 207 -10.84 -12.56 15.87
CA TRP A 207 -12.30 -12.54 15.67
C TRP A 207 -12.77 -11.45 14.70
N VAL A 208 -12.16 -10.24 14.73
CA VAL A 208 -12.44 -9.12 13.81
C VAL A 208 -12.07 -9.47 12.37
N VAL A 209 -10.93 -10.13 12.16
CA VAL A 209 -10.52 -10.64 10.84
C VAL A 209 -11.37 -11.84 10.43
N SER A 210 -11.64 -12.75 11.37
CA SER A 210 -12.42 -13.99 11.22
C SER A 210 -11.90 -14.98 10.19
N ASN A 211 -12.59 -16.12 10.08
CA ASN A 211 -12.41 -17.08 8.99
C ASN A 211 -12.83 -16.54 7.60
N GLU A 212 -13.46 -15.36 7.49
CA GLU A 212 -13.87 -14.69 6.24
C GLU A 212 -12.82 -13.67 5.71
N LEU A 213 -11.79 -13.34 6.51
CA LEU A 213 -10.73 -12.38 6.19
C LEU A 213 -11.19 -10.92 5.95
N ASP A 214 -11.93 -10.32 6.90
CA ASP A 214 -12.32 -8.89 6.83
C ASP A 214 -11.19 -7.93 7.22
N MET A 215 -10.09 -7.95 6.45
CA MET A 215 -8.93 -7.08 6.65
C MET A 215 -9.27 -5.59 6.65
N LYS A 216 -10.41 -5.17 6.09
CA LYS A 216 -10.83 -3.76 6.19
C LYS A 216 -11.24 -3.37 7.61
N SER A 217 -11.79 -4.29 8.41
CA SER A 217 -12.11 -3.98 9.82
C SER A 217 -10.86 -4.01 10.71
N LEU A 218 -9.84 -4.81 10.34
CA LEU A 218 -8.48 -4.71 10.91
C LEU A 218 -7.82 -3.35 10.59
N GLU A 219 -7.84 -2.88 9.34
CA GLU A 219 -7.27 -1.57 8.97
C GLU A 219 -8.10 -0.39 9.49
N ARG A 220 -9.41 -0.55 9.73
CA ARG A 220 -10.23 0.43 10.47
C ARG A 220 -9.79 0.52 11.93
N PHE A 221 -9.62 -0.61 12.60
CA PHE A 221 -9.06 -0.65 13.96
C PHE A 221 -7.68 0.02 13.98
N ALA A 222 -6.82 -0.27 13.00
CA ALA A 222 -5.51 0.40 12.83
C ALA A 222 -5.58 1.93 12.73
N SER A 223 -6.68 2.49 12.21
CA SER A 223 -6.87 3.93 12.05
C SER A 223 -7.35 4.69 13.30
N VAL A 224 -7.58 4.02 14.44
CA VAL A 224 -8.08 4.68 15.66
C VAL A 224 -6.96 5.30 16.51
N CYS A 225 -5.85 4.59 16.71
CA CYS A 225 -4.72 5.08 17.53
C CYS A 225 -3.40 4.36 17.21
N ARG A 226 -2.28 4.94 17.69
CA ARG A 226 -0.89 4.44 17.46
C ARG A 226 -0.71 2.99 17.92
N GLY A 227 -1.25 2.61 19.08
CA GLY A 227 -1.21 1.23 19.58
C GLY A 227 -2.02 0.24 18.73
N PHE A 228 -3.23 0.62 18.27
CA PHE A 228 -4.03 -0.23 17.39
C PHE A 228 -3.40 -0.37 16.00
N PHE A 229 -2.75 0.69 15.49
CA PHE A 229 -2.01 0.66 14.22
C PHE A 229 -0.93 -0.43 14.22
N LEU A 230 -0.24 -0.60 15.34
CA LEU A 230 0.82 -1.59 15.53
C LEU A 230 0.27 -2.99 15.83
N LEU A 231 -0.74 -3.16 16.69
CA LEU A 231 -1.37 -4.48 16.88
C LEU A 231 -2.03 -5.02 15.60
N ALA A 232 -2.57 -4.14 14.74
CA ALA A 232 -3.06 -4.51 13.42
C ALA A 232 -1.97 -4.98 12.45
N ARG A 233 -0.69 -4.81 12.80
CA ARG A 233 0.49 -5.22 12.02
C ARG A 233 1.20 -6.44 12.59
N ASP A 234 0.66 -7.09 13.62
CA ASP A 234 1.12 -8.39 14.13
C ASP A 234 1.40 -9.37 12.97
N PRO A 235 2.67 -9.79 12.76
CA PRO A 235 3.04 -10.70 11.69
C PRO A 235 2.23 -11.99 11.67
N GLU A 236 1.74 -12.46 12.83
CA GLU A 236 0.95 -13.69 12.91
C GLU A 236 -0.45 -13.53 12.32
N ILE A 237 -1.14 -12.39 12.51
CA ILE A 237 -2.42 -12.13 11.83
C ILE A 237 -2.24 -12.21 10.32
N TRP A 238 -1.19 -11.59 9.78
CA TRP A 238 -0.91 -11.60 8.34
C TRP A 238 -0.38 -12.94 7.82
N ARG A 239 0.31 -13.73 8.65
CA ARG A 239 0.74 -15.11 8.31
C ARG A 239 -0.46 -16.04 8.16
N HIS A 240 -1.38 -16.05 9.12
CA HIS A 240 -2.60 -16.85 9.04
C HIS A 240 -3.49 -16.37 7.89
N ALA A 241 -3.55 -15.05 7.61
CA ALA A 241 -4.21 -14.51 6.43
C ALA A 241 -3.62 -15.06 5.10
N CYS A 242 -2.29 -15.09 4.97
CA CYS A 242 -1.62 -15.66 3.80
C CYS A 242 -1.89 -17.17 3.66
N MET A 243 -1.82 -17.91 4.77
CA MET A 243 -2.10 -19.34 4.80
C MET A 243 -3.56 -19.64 4.41
N ARG A 244 -4.51 -18.81 4.85
CA ARG A 244 -5.92 -18.94 4.50
C ARG A 244 -6.20 -18.70 3.01
N VAL A 245 -5.49 -17.76 2.37
CA VAL A 245 -5.69 -17.43 0.93
C VAL A 245 -4.99 -18.42 0.00
N TRP A 246 -3.72 -18.77 0.29
CA TRP A 246 -2.89 -19.56 -0.64
C TRP A 246 -2.62 -21.00 -0.17
N GLY A 247 -2.88 -21.34 1.09
CA GLY A 247 -2.70 -22.69 1.63
C GLY A 247 -1.28 -23.23 1.41
N VAL A 248 -1.17 -24.44 0.86
CA VAL A 248 0.13 -25.04 0.47
C VAL A 248 0.88 -24.22 -0.59
N ASN A 249 0.18 -23.44 -1.41
CA ASN A 249 0.80 -22.55 -2.41
C ASN A 249 1.32 -21.24 -1.78
N MET A 250 1.23 -21.05 -0.47
CA MET A 250 1.79 -19.89 0.23
C MET A 250 3.31 -19.81 0.04
N GLY A 251 4.03 -20.91 0.26
CA GLY A 251 5.49 -20.92 0.31
C GLY A 251 6.06 -20.42 1.64
N VAL A 252 7.38 -20.24 1.69
CA VAL A 252 8.11 -19.65 2.84
C VAL A 252 8.45 -18.21 2.49
N LEU A 253 8.28 -17.26 3.43
CA LEU A 253 8.57 -15.84 3.20
C LEU A 253 10.02 -15.61 2.73
N LYS A 254 10.99 -16.28 3.38
CA LYS A 254 12.39 -16.35 2.92
C LYS A 254 12.46 -17.02 1.55
N GLY A 255 12.81 -16.25 0.51
CA GLY A 255 12.82 -16.68 -0.89
C GLY A 255 11.68 -16.13 -1.74
N THR A 256 10.75 -15.36 -1.17
CA THR A 256 9.78 -14.53 -1.92
C THR A 256 10.31 -13.10 -2.08
N PRO A 257 9.82 -12.31 -3.05
CA PRO A 257 10.20 -10.90 -3.21
C PRO A 257 9.54 -9.96 -2.18
N PHE A 258 8.99 -10.48 -1.07
CA PHE A 258 8.25 -9.71 -0.07
C PHE A 258 9.01 -9.66 1.26
N SER A 259 9.09 -8.47 1.86
CA SER A 259 9.71 -8.24 3.17
C SER A 259 8.93 -8.88 4.32
N SER A 260 7.59 -8.96 4.20
CA SER A 260 6.69 -9.32 5.30
C SER A 260 5.44 -10.03 4.82
N TRP A 261 4.80 -10.80 5.72
CA TRP A 261 3.49 -11.41 5.45
C TRP A 261 2.41 -10.37 5.11
N ARG A 262 2.49 -9.14 5.67
CA ARG A 262 1.56 -8.06 5.33
C ARG A 262 1.77 -7.57 3.91
N GLU A 263 3.01 -7.32 3.50
CA GLU A 263 3.34 -6.92 2.13
C GLU A 263 2.93 -8.01 1.13
N MET A 264 3.29 -9.26 1.41
CA MET A 264 2.88 -10.43 0.63
C MET A 264 1.35 -10.52 0.52
N TYR A 265 0.61 -10.35 1.62
CA TYR A 265 -0.84 -10.35 1.58
C TYR A 265 -1.38 -9.21 0.70
N ILE A 266 -0.80 -8.01 0.76
CA ILE A 266 -1.28 -6.86 -0.01
C ILE A 266 -0.98 -7.05 -1.50
N ASN A 267 0.28 -7.35 -1.86
CA ASN A 267 0.82 -7.28 -3.21
C ASN A 267 0.64 -8.56 -4.03
N ARG A 268 0.50 -9.74 -3.41
CA ARG A 268 0.32 -11.01 -4.15
C ARG A 268 -1.12 -11.15 -4.71
N PRO A 269 -1.28 -11.64 -5.96
CA PRO A 269 -2.60 -11.90 -6.56
C PRO A 269 -3.50 -12.84 -5.75
N ARG A 270 -4.76 -12.40 -5.58
CA ARG A 270 -5.85 -13.13 -4.90
C ARG A 270 -7.21 -12.56 -5.31
N VAL A 271 -8.27 -13.32 -5.04
CA VAL A 271 -9.65 -12.84 -5.12
C VAL A 271 -10.07 -12.08 -3.85
N HIS A 272 -11.04 -11.16 -3.97
CA HIS A 272 -11.63 -10.45 -2.83
C HIS A 272 -12.89 -11.16 -2.29
N PHE A 273 -12.98 -11.31 -0.95
CA PHE A 273 -14.08 -11.99 -0.26
C PHE A 273 -15.23 -11.06 0.18
N HIS A 274 -14.91 -9.79 0.43
CA HIS A 274 -15.82 -8.78 1.01
C HIS A 274 -16.84 -8.18 0.01
N GLY A 275 -17.27 -8.98 -0.96
CA GLY A 275 -18.11 -8.56 -2.08
C GLY A 275 -18.24 -9.66 -3.13
N CYS A 276 -18.58 -9.28 -4.36
CA CYS A 276 -18.67 -10.21 -5.48
C CYS A 276 -18.16 -9.56 -6.77
N TYR A 277 -17.68 -10.39 -7.69
CA TYR A 277 -17.29 -9.97 -9.03
C TYR A 277 -18.51 -10.04 -9.96
N ILE A 278 -18.75 -8.98 -10.74
CA ILE A 278 -19.96 -8.80 -11.55
C ILE A 278 -19.56 -8.55 -13.01
N SER A 279 -20.06 -9.38 -13.93
CA SER A 279 -19.99 -9.18 -15.39
C SER A 279 -21.40 -8.84 -15.89
N ARG A 280 -21.61 -7.64 -16.44
CA ARG A 280 -22.83 -7.34 -17.22
C ARG A 280 -22.58 -7.65 -18.68
N ALA A 281 -23.44 -8.46 -19.29
CA ALA A 281 -23.45 -8.74 -20.71
C ALA A 281 -24.84 -8.41 -21.29
N SER A 282 -24.91 -8.11 -22.58
CA SER A 282 -26.18 -7.85 -23.26
C SER A 282 -26.18 -8.34 -24.70
N TYR A 283 -27.36 -8.63 -25.23
CA TYR A 283 -27.53 -9.09 -26.61
C TYR A 283 -28.88 -8.62 -27.18
N LEU A 284 -28.92 -8.46 -28.50
CA LEU A 284 -30.17 -8.18 -29.21
C LEU A 284 -30.90 -9.50 -29.49
N ARG A 285 -32.19 -9.53 -29.13
CA ARG A 285 -33.11 -10.64 -29.37
C ARG A 285 -34.29 -10.11 -30.18
N SER A 286 -34.70 -10.80 -31.24
CA SER A 286 -35.99 -10.52 -31.88
C SER A 286 -37.12 -10.75 -30.87
N GLY A 287 -38.00 -9.77 -30.72
CA GLY A 287 -39.24 -9.94 -29.97
C GLY A 287 -40.22 -10.85 -30.71
N GLU A 288 -41.43 -10.95 -30.19
CA GLU A 288 -42.52 -11.63 -30.89
C GLU A 288 -43.00 -10.74 -32.05
N ASN A 289 -43.02 -11.30 -33.27
CA ASN A 289 -43.54 -10.59 -34.44
C ASN A 289 -45.06 -10.44 -34.32
N SER A 290 -45.62 -9.32 -34.77
CA SER A 290 -47.08 -9.19 -34.84
C SER A 290 -47.65 -10.17 -35.87
N PHE A 291 -48.70 -10.89 -35.52
CA PHE A 291 -49.44 -11.73 -36.48
C PHE A 291 -50.18 -10.87 -37.53
N GLN A 292 -50.44 -9.61 -37.23
CA GLN A 292 -51.19 -8.68 -38.10
C GLN A 292 -50.29 -7.73 -38.90
N ASP A 293 -49.05 -7.50 -38.46
CA ASP A 293 -48.10 -6.58 -39.11
C ASP A 293 -46.74 -7.26 -39.36
N GLN A 294 -46.44 -7.50 -40.64
CA GLN A 294 -45.20 -8.16 -41.10
C GLN A 294 -43.97 -7.22 -41.11
N PHE A 295 -44.19 -5.92 -40.97
CA PHE A 295 -43.15 -4.89 -40.82
C PHE A 295 -42.80 -4.65 -39.35
N TYR A 296 -43.71 -4.91 -38.41
CA TYR A 296 -43.44 -4.86 -36.97
C TYR A 296 -42.51 -6.00 -36.52
N ARG A 297 -41.21 -5.71 -36.53
CA ARG A 297 -40.12 -6.61 -36.12
C ARG A 297 -39.39 -6.04 -34.91
N PRO A 298 -39.97 -6.14 -33.70
CA PRO A 298 -39.39 -5.56 -32.49
C PRO A 298 -38.04 -6.21 -32.17
N ILE A 299 -37.08 -5.40 -31.71
CA ILE A 299 -35.78 -5.88 -31.22
C ILE A 299 -35.68 -5.52 -29.73
N GLN A 300 -35.47 -6.53 -28.90
CA GLN A 300 -35.28 -6.41 -27.46
C GLN A 300 -33.79 -6.42 -27.15
N LEU A 301 -33.29 -5.41 -26.43
CA LEU A 301 -31.98 -5.48 -25.79
C LEU A 301 -32.15 -6.25 -24.46
N VAL A 302 -31.62 -7.46 -24.41
CA VAL A 302 -31.63 -8.30 -23.21
C VAL A 302 -30.32 -8.11 -22.47
N GLU A 303 -30.37 -7.48 -21.29
CA GLU A 303 -29.22 -7.41 -20.37
C GLU A 303 -29.29 -8.55 -19.34
N TYR A 304 -28.12 -9.06 -18.93
CA TYR A 304 -28.01 -10.03 -17.85
C TYR A 304 -26.64 -9.94 -17.15
N TYR A 305 -26.61 -10.44 -15.93
CA TYR A 305 -25.48 -10.34 -15.02
C TYR A 305 -24.97 -11.73 -14.63
N ARG A 306 -23.64 -11.86 -14.55
CA ARG A 306 -22.96 -12.97 -13.88
C ARG A 306 -22.32 -12.46 -12.61
N TYR A 307 -22.73 -13.02 -11.48
CA TYR A 307 -22.18 -12.76 -10.16
C TYR A 307 -21.31 -13.94 -9.73
N VAL A 308 -20.11 -13.66 -9.22
CA VAL A 308 -19.23 -14.67 -8.60
C VAL A 308 -18.81 -14.18 -7.22
N ARG A 309 -19.15 -14.93 -6.16
CA ARG A 309 -18.64 -14.69 -4.80
C ARG A 309 -17.66 -15.79 -4.42
N PHE A 310 -16.48 -15.38 -3.97
CA PHE A 310 -15.47 -16.25 -3.39
C PHE A 310 -15.52 -16.16 -1.86
N PHE A 311 -15.17 -17.25 -1.19
CA PHE A 311 -15.05 -17.34 0.27
C PHE A 311 -13.67 -17.87 0.64
N ALA A 312 -13.12 -17.42 1.77
CA ALA A 312 -11.73 -17.67 2.18
C ALA A 312 -11.40 -19.15 2.53
N ASP A 313 -12.38 -20.06 2.49
CA ASP A 313 -12.22 -21.52 2.58
C ASP A 313 -12.12 -22.23 1.21
N GLY A 314 -12.00 -21.49 0.11
CA GLY A 314 -11.98 -22.08 -1.23
C GLY A 314 -13.36 -22.41 -1.78
N GLN A 315 -14.46 -21.98 -1.15
CA GLN A 315 -15.82 -22.08 -1.71
C GLN A 315 -16.10 -20.94 -2.70
N VAL A 316 -16.91 -21.23 -3.72
CA VAL A 316 -17.37 -20.24 -4.70
C VAL A 316 -18.84 -20.46 -5.06
N LEU A 317 -19.57 -19.35 -5.19
CA LEU A 317 -20.94 -19.29 -5.69
C LEU A 317 -20.97 -18.54 -7.01
N MET A 318 -21.77 -19.02 -7.97
CA MET A 318 -22.03 -18.31 -9.23
C MET A 318 -23.53 -18.23 -9.51
N LEU A 319 -23.99 -17.05 -9.88
CA LEU A 319 -25.37 -16.78 -10.28
C LEU A 319 -25.38 -16.08 -11.64
N THR A 320 -26.21 -16.54 -12.58
CA THR A 320 -26.50 -15.84 -13.83
C THR A 320 -27.99 -15.50 -13.86
N THR A 321 -28.34 -14.22 -13.94
CA THR A 321 -29.73 -13.74 -13.90
C THR A 321 -29.87 -12.37 -14.59
N ALA A 322 -31.09 -11.97 -14.94
CA ALA A 322 -31.40 -10.60 -15.37
C ALA A 322 -31.52 -9.62 -14.19
N ASP A 323 -31.72 -10.13 -12.96
CA ASP A 323 -31.87 -9.32 -11.74
C ASP A 323 -30.65 -8.38 -11.52
N GLU A 324 -30.93 -7.14 -11.11
CA GLU A 324 -29.90 -6.15 -10.79
C GLU A 324 -29.10 -6.47 -9.51
N PRO A 325 -27.87 -5.93 -9.36
CA PRO A 325 -26.99 -6.25 -8.23
C PRO A 325 -27.61 -6.05 -6.85
N GLN A 326 -28.49 -5.06 -6.68
CA GLN A 326 -29.16 -4.78 -5.41
C GLN A 326 -30.02 -5.97 -4.92
N GLN A 327 -30.65 -6.68 -5.86
CA GLN A 327 -31.50 -7.84 -5.56
C GLN A 327 -30.66 -9.13 -5.42
N CYS A 328 -29.55 -9.24 -6.15
CA CYS A 328 -28.71 -10.44 -6.15
C CYS A 328 -27.80 -10.58 -4.93
N VAL A 329 -27.21 -9.50 -4.42
CA VAL A 329 -26.18 -9.61 -3.36
C VAL A 329 -26.73 -10.26 -2.08
N ALA A 330 -27.98 -10.01 -1.72
CA ALA A 330 -28.62 -10.66 -0.58
C ALA A 330 -28.72 -12.19 -0.76
N LYS A 331 -29.09 -12.66 -1.97
CA LYS A 331 -29.14 -14.10 -2.31
C LYS A 331 -27.78 -14.79 -2.12
N LEU A 332 -26.67 -14.06 -2.20
CA LEU A 332 -25.29 -14.54 -2.11
C LEU A 332 -24.62 -14.33 -0.73
N LYS A 333 -25.35 -13.85 0.32
CA LYS A 333 -24.77 -13.70 1.68
C LYS A 333 -24.43 -15.06 2.32
N GLN A 334 -25.29 -16.07 2.18
CA GLN A 334 -25.08 -17.38 2.79
C GLN A 334 -24.11 -18.24 1.98
N ARG A 335 -23.32 -19.09 2.66
CA ARG A 335 -22.49 -20.13 2.03
C ARG A 335 -23.32 -21.20 1.32
N TRP A 336 -24.50 -21.51 1.88
CA TRP A 336 -25.36 -22.63 1.46
C TRP A 336 -26.76 -22.16 0.99
N PRO A 337 -26.87 -21.19 0.04
CA PRO A 337 -28.11 -20.50 -0.27
C PRO A 337 -29.15 -21.45 -0.87
N ALA A 338 -30.39 -21.44 -0.35
CA ALA A 338 -31.42 -22.45 -0.64
C ALA A 338 -31.89 -22.49 -2.12
N GLN A 339 -31.57 -21.48 -2.93
CA GLN A 339 -32.00 -21.33 -4.31
C GLN A 339 -31.16 -22.20 -5.27
N ASN A 340 -31.82 -23.10 -6.02
CA ASN A 340 -31.17 -24.02 -6.98
C ASN A 340 -30.66 -23.34 -8.27
N GLU A 341 -30.90 -22.03 -8.43
CA GLU A 341 -30.33 -21.19 -9.49
C GLU A 341 -28.85 -20.82 -9.23
N ILE A 342 -28.43 -20.84 -7.96
CA ILE A 342 -27.06 -20.52 -7.57
C ILE A 342 -26.21 -21.80 -7.69
N LEU A 343 -25.27 -21.78 -8.63
CA LEU A 343 -24.26 -22.82 -8.78
C LEU A 343 -23.28 -22.72 -7.60
N ARG A 344 -22.80 -23.87 -7.11
CA ARG A 344 -21.88 -23.94 -5.96
C ARG A 344 -20.73 -24.90 -6.22
N GLY A 345 -19.59 -24.65 -5.60
CA GLY A 345 -18.41 -25.49 -5.74
C GLY A 345 -17.18 -24.86 -5.12
N HIS A 346 -16.02 -25.17 -5.69
CA HIS A 346 -14.73 -24.79 -5.12
C HIS A 346 -13.83 -24.10 -6.14
N TYR A 347 -12.88 -23.32 -5.63
CA TYR A 347 -11.83 -22.70 -6.42
C TYR A 347 -10.44 -22.96 -5.82
N ARG A 348 -9.40 -22.79 -6.62
CA ARG A 348 -8.00 -22.71 -6.18
C ARG A 348 -7.29 -21.55 -6.88
N LEU A 349 -6.29 -20.99 -6.19
CA LEU A 349 -5.41 -19.95 -6.74
C LEU A 349 -4.10 -20.59 -7.21
N LEU A 350 -3.70 -20.28 -8.45
CA LEU A 350 -2.42 -20.64 -9.04
C LEU A 350 -1.84 -19.36 -9.66
N ASN A 351 -0.77 -18.83 -9.08
CA ASN A 351 -0.14 -17.56 -9.50
C ASN A 351 -1.16 -16.40 -9.57
N ASP A 352 -1.38 -15.84 -10.76
CA ASP A 352 -2.36 -14.79 -11.06
C ASP A 352 -3.68 -15.34 -11.66
N GLU A 353 -3.96 -16.63 -11.51
CA GLU A 353 -5.15 -17.30 -12.06
C GLU A 353 -5.99 -17.97 -10.97
N VAL A 354 -7.30 -17.96 -11.16
CA VAL A 354 -8.28 -18.65 -10.32
C VAL A 354 -9.02 -19.71 -11.13
N ILE A 355 -8.86 -20.96 -10.70
CA ILE A 355 -9.46 -22.15 -11.31
C ILE A 355 -10.67 -22.53 -10.46
N ILE A 356 -11.84 -22.61 -11.08
CA ILE A 356 -13.14 -22.89 -10.46
C ILE A 356 -13.70 -24.20 -10.99
N ALA A 357 -14.16 -25.08 -10.10
CA ALA A 357 -14.96 -26.25 -10.42
C ALA A 357 -16.31 -26.14 -9.70
N ILE A 358 -17.40 -25.99 -10.44
CA ILE A 358 -18.70 -25.57 -9.92
C ILE A 358 -19.84 -26.40 -10.51
N GLN A 359 -20.83 -26.77 -9.69
CA GLN A 359 -21.94 -27.64 -10.06
C GLN A 359 -23.29 -26.98 -9.77
N ARG A 360 -24.34 -27.43 -10.48
CA ARG A 360 -25.71 -26.98 -10.25
C ARG A 360 -26.28 -27.69 -9.02
N ASN A 361 -26.67 -26.93 -8.01
CA ASN A 361 -27.29 -27.47 -6.80
C ASN A 361 -28.60 -28.20 -7.16
N ARG A 362 -28.65 -29.51 -6.94
CA ARG A 362 -29.85 -30.32 -7.10
C ARG A 362 -30.18 -31.01 -5.78
N PRO A 363 -31.40 -30.86 -5.23
CA PRO A 363 -31.84 -31.74 -4.15
C PRO A 363 -31.89 -33.19 -4.65
N PRO A 364 -31.62 -34.20 -3.80
CA PRO A 364 -31.80 -35.59 -4.18
C PRO A 364 -33.27 -35.83 -4.52
N VAL A 365 -33.54 -36.36 -5.73
CA VAL A 365 -34.90 -36.60 -6.20
C VAL A 365 -35.53 -37.73 -5.39
N GLN A 366 -36.36 -37.37 -4.40
CA GLN A 366 -37.23 -38.33 -3.73
C GLN A 366 -38.17 -38.94 -4.79
N ARG A 367 -38.04 -40.24 -5.05
CA ARG A 367 -38.84 -40.98 -6.03
C ARG A 367 -40.27 -41.22 -5.51
N VAL A 368 -41.04 -40.14 -5.33
CA VAL A 368 -42.48 -40.21 -5.05
C VAL A 368 -43.19 -40.71 -6.30
N GLY A 369 -43.55 -42.00 -6.30
CA GLY A 369 -44.09 -42.69 -7.46
C GLY A 369 -45.45 -42.17 -7.92
N ARG A 370 -45.46 -41.20 -8.85
CA ARG A 370 -46.64 -40.79 -9.62
C ARG A 370 -46.39 -41.03 -11.11
N LYS A 371 -47.01 -42.09 -11.65
CA LYS A 371 -47.08 -42.33 -13.10
C LYS A 371 -47.83 -41.17 -13.77
N GLY A 372 -47.38 -40.72 -14.94
CA GLY A 372 -48.13 -39.74 -15.76
C GLY A 372 -47.52 -38.35 -15.89
N ARG A 373 -46.20 -38.19 -15.77
CA ARG A 373 -45.47 -37.02 -16.31
C ARG A 373 -44.32 -37.52 -17.15
N ASP A 374 -44.09 -36.92 -18.31
CA ASP A 374 -42.99 -37.30 -19.20
C ASP A 374 -41.64 -37.19 -18.47
N PRO A 375 -40.69 -38.10 -18.77
CA PRO A 375 -39.35 -38.03 -18.21
C PRO A 375 -38.62 -36.79 -18.76
N GLU A 376 -38.67 -35.70 -17.99
CA GLU A 376 -37.80 -34.53 -18.19
C GLU A 376 -36.36 -35.05 -18.39
N PRO A 377 -35.69 -34.72 -19.51
CA PRO A 377 -34.50 -35.43 -19.93
C PRO A 377 -33.45 -35.42 -18.83
N GLU A 378 -33.01 -36.62 -18.43
CA GLU A 378 -32.07 -36.84 -17.33
C GLU A 378 -30.66 -36.39 -17.74
N TYR A 379 -30.47 -35.07 -17.79
CA TYR A 379 -29.16 -34.43 -17.81
C TYR A 379 -28.44 -34.90 -16.55
N GLY A 380 -27.39 -35.72 -16.72
CA GLY A 380 -26.61 -36.22 -15.60
C GLY A 380 -25.83 -35.11 -14.88
N GLN A 381 -24.83 -35.49 -14.09
CA GLN A 381 -24.06 -34.53 -13.30
C GLN A 381 -23.25 -33.61 -14.23
N GLN A 382 -23.53 -32.30 -14.14
CA GLN A 382 -22.87 -31.26 -14.92
C GLN A 382 -21.89 -30.51 -14.01
N THR A 383 -20.60 -30.59 -14.32
CA THR A 383 -19.53 -29.82 -13.68
C THR A 383 -19.00 -28.79 -14.66
N PHE A 384 -19.08 -27.53 -14.27
CA PHE A 384 -18.55 -26.40 -15.01
C PHE A 384 -17.14 -26.09 -14.50
N PHE A 385 -16.18 -26.02 -15.42
CA PHE A 385 -14.80 -25.64 -15.13
C PHE A 385 -14.53 -24.27 -15.75
N VAL A 386 -14.14 -23.30 -14.92
CA VAL A 386 -13.91 -21.92 -15.31
C VAL A 386 -12.52 -21.49 -14.84
N GLU A 387 -11.72 -20.95 -15.75
CA GLU A 387 -10.43 -20.34 -15.47
C GLU A 387 -10.52 -18.83 -15.73
N LEU A 388 -10.15 -18.03 -14.73
CA LEU A 388 -10.14 -16.57 -14.83
C LEU A 388 -8.75 -16.03 -14.44
N ARG A 389 -8.22 -15.10 -15.22
CA ARG A 389 -7.01 -14.34 -14.86
C ARG A 389 -7.37 -13.18 -13.94
N ILE A 390 -6.64 -13.02 -12.85
CA ILE A 390 -6.75 -11.94 -11.87
C ILE A 390 -6.03 -10.72 -12.39
N VAL A 391 -6.75 -9.61 -12.57
CA VAL A 391 -6.22 -8.37 -13.15
C VAL A 391 -6.39 -7.21 -12.16
N SER A 392 -5.29 -6.49 -11.94
CA SER A 392 -5.22 -5.27 -11.14
C SER A 392 -5.40 -4.01 -11.98
N THR A 393 -5.93 -2.96 -11.38
CA THR A 393 -5.88 -1.59 -11.90
C THR A 393 -5.06 -0.72 -10.96
N SER A 394 -4.46 0.37 -11.44
CA SER A 394 -3.61 1.26 -10.64
C SER A 394 -4.28 1.79 -9.37
N LYS A 395 -5.60 2.00 -9.38
CA LYS A 395 -6.39 2.46 -8.22
C LYS A 395 -7.08 1.33 -7.43
N ARG A 396 -7.14 0.10 -7.96
CA ARG A 396 -7.81 -1.05 -7.32
C ARG A 396 -7.08 -2.36 -7.69
N PRO A 397 -6.31 -2.97 -6.78
CA PRO A 397 -5.64 -4.23 -7.07
C PRO A 397 -6.65 -5.40 -7.08
N PHE A 398 -6.42 -6.36 -7.98
CA PHE A 398 -7.20 -7.59 -8.16
C PHE A 398 -8.72 -7.39 -8.36
N SER A 399 -9.10 -6.22 -8.88
CA SER A 399 -10.50 -5.79 -9.00
C SER A 399 -11.19 -6.29 -10.28
N GLN A 400 -10.48 -7.00 -11.16
CA GLN A 400 -11.03 -7.57 -12.38
C GLN A 400 -10.66 -9.06 -12.49
N LEU A 401 -11.56 -9.83 -13.09
CA LEU A 401 -11.33 -11.22 -13.51
C LEU A 401 -11.62 -11.34 -15.01
N HIS A 402 -10.65 -11.79 -15.78
CA HIS A 402 -10.71 -11.92 -17.24
C HIS A 402 -10.84 -13.40 -17.62
N TRP A 403 -11.75 -13.75 -18.53
CA TRP A 403 -11.99 -15.15 -18.90
C TRP A 403 -10.79 -15.74 -19.66
N LYS A 404 -10.35 -16.93 -19.27
CA LYS A 404 -9.29 -17.70 -19.94
C LYS A 404 -9.83 -18.97 -20.57
N GLN A 405 -10.54 -19.78 -19.79
CA GLN A 405 -11.18 -21.01 -20.25
C GLN A 405 -12.55 -21.17 -19.59
N TYR A 406 -13.50 -21.73 -20.33
CA TYR A 406 -14.77 -22.19 -19.79
C TYR A 406 -15.16 -23.49 -20.50
N SER A 407 -15.45 -24.54 -19.73
CA SER A 407 -15.99 -25.80 -20.22
C SER A 407 -17.02 -26.40 -19.24
N MET A 408 -17.80 -27.35 -19.74
CA MET A 408 -18.72 -28.18 -18.96
C MET A 408 -18.42 -29.65 -19.26
N VAL A 409 -18.16 -30.45 -18.22
CA VAL A 409 -18.19 -31.91 -18.29
C VAL A 409 -19.56 -32.38 -17.83
N GLN A 410 -20.22 -33.19 -18.65
CA GLN A 410 -21.47 -33.86 -18.32
C GLN A 410 -21.27 -35.36 -18.30
N LEU A 411 -21.42 -35.97 -17.13
CA LEU A 411 -21.38 -37.43 -16.93
C LEU A 411 -22.78 -38.02 -17.11
N ARG A 412 -22.94 -39.04 -17.96
CA ARG A 412 -24.19 -39.80 -18.13
C ARG A 412 -23.89 -41.25 -18.50
N ASN A 413 -24.41 -42.21 -17.74
CA ASN A 413 -24.22 -43.66 -17.97
C ASN A 413 -22.73 -44.02 -18.16
N ASP A 414 -21.88 -43.53 -17.26
CA ASP A 414 -20.42 -43.65 -17.26
C ASP A 414 -19.68 -43.14 -18.52
N GLN A 415 -20.39 -42.41 -19.39
CA GLN A 415 -19.82 -41.65 -20.50
C GLN A 415 -19.70 -40.17 -20.11
N GLU A 416 -18.49 -39.63 -20.19
CA GLU A 416 -18.23 -38.19 -20.04
C GLU A 416 -18.30 -37.49 -21.40
N LYS A 417 -19.06 -36.39 -21.46
CA LYS A 417 -19.02 -35.45 -22.59
C LYS A 417 -18.56 -34.08 -22.11
N THR A 418 -17.41 -33.65 -22.63
CA THR A 418 -16.88 -32.30 -22.43
C THR A 418 -17.34 -31.37 -23.54
N THR A 419 -17.90 -30.22 -23.18
CA THR A 419 -18.23 -29.11 -24.07
C THR A 419 -17.39 -27.90 -23.68
N GLN A 420 -16.60 -27.36 -24.59
CA GLN A 420 -15.86 -26.10 -24.39
C GLN A 420 -16.69 -24.92 -24.90
N PHE A 421 -16.67 -23.79 -24.21
CA PHE A 421 -17.42 -22.60 -24.59
C PHE A 421 -16.52 -21.56 -25.29
N GLU A 422 -17.03 -20.98 -26.37
CA GLU A 422 -16.38 -19.87 -27.07
C GLU A 422 -16.51 -18.57 -26.26
N LEU A 423 -15.38 -18.02 -25.83
CA LEU A 423 -15.30 -16.85 -24.95
C LEU A 423 -15.39 -15.51 -25.71
N VAL A 424 -16.45 -15.33 -26.50
CA VAL A 424 -16.71 -14.08 -27.24
C VAL A 424 -16.89 -12.92 -26.26
N PRO A 425 -16.16 -11.78 -26.37
CA PRO A 425 -16.18 -10.71 -25.36
C PRO A 425 -17.55 -10.08 -25.07
N SER A 426 -18.48 -10.08 -26.04
CA SER A 426 -19.86 -9.61 -25.82
C SER A 426 -20.70 -10.56 -24.96
N LYS A 427 -20.39 -11.87 -25.00
CA LYS A 427 -21.02 -12.90 -24.17
C LYS A 427 -20.31 -13.05 -22.82
N TYR A 428 -18.98 -12.87 -22.79
CA TYR A 428 -18.11 -13.09 -21.64
C TYR A 428 -17.18 -11.87 -21.38
N PRO A 429 -17.74 -10.70 -21.04
CA PRO A 429 -16.93 -9.56 -20.61
C PRO A 429 -16.28 -9.82 -19.24
N PRO A 430 -15.22 -9.07 -18.87
CA PRO A 430 -14.58 -9.17 -17.57
C PRO A 430 -15.55 -9.01 -16.40
N LEU A 431 -15.29 -9.69 -15.29
CA LEU A 431 -16.03 -9.51 -14.05
C LEU A 431 -15.34 -8.46 -13.17
N TYR A 432 -16.07 -7.43 -12.74
CA TYR A 432 -15.55 -6.32 -11.94
C TYR A 432 -15.96 -6.48 -10.48
N PHE A 433 -15.01 -6.29 -9.55
CA PHE A 433 -15.29 -6.41 -8.12
C PHE A 433 -16.18 -5.28 -7.59
N SER A 434 -17.30 -5.66 -6.98
CA SER A 434 -18.22 -4.79 -6.24
C SER A 434 -18.27 -5.18 -4.77
N ARG A 435 -18.05 -4.20 -3.88
CA ARG A 435 -18.05 -4.39 -2.42
C ARG A 435 -19.47 -4.52 -1.87
N VAL A 436 -19.70 -5.48 -0.98
CA VAL A 436 -20.96 -5.63 -0.25
C VAL A 436 -20.73 -5.44 1.26
N LYS A 437 -21.50 -4.56 1.90
CA LYS A 437 -21.32 -4.25 3.34
C LYS A 437 -21.78 -5.38 4.27
N ASN A 438 -22.83 -6.11 3.90
CA ASN A 438 -23.55 -7.08 4.74
C ASN A 438 -22.87 -8.47 4.83
N TYR A 439 -21.86 -8.76 3.99
CA TYR A 439 -21.24 -10.10 3.97
C TYR A 439 -20.48 -10.41 5.26
N HIS A 440 -19.66 -9.48 5.76
CA HIS A 440 -18.85 -9.66 6.97
C HIS A 440 -19.48 -8.95 8.19
N GLN A 441 -20.80 -9.05 8.38
CA GLN A 441 -21.50 -8.43 9.52
C GLN A 441 -21.37 -9.25 10.82
N GLU A 442 -21.19 -10.57 10.68
CA GLU A 442 -21.12 -11.55 11.78
C GLU A 442 -19.88 -12.43 11.55
N SER A 443 -19.34 -13.01 12.62
CA SER A 443 -18.12 -13.83 12.60
C SER A 443 -18.41 -15.23 13.16
N GLU A 444 -18.39 -16.25 12.32
CA GLU A 444 -18.63 -17.66 12.70
C GLU A 444 -17.47 -18.26 13.53
N GLY A 445 -16.32 -17.57 13.59
CA GLY A 445 -15.16 -17.99 14.37
C GLY A 445 -13.89 -17.19 14.05
N PRO A 446 -12.88 -17.23 14.94
CA PRO A 446 -11.64 -16.49 14.79
C PRO A 446 -10.76 -17.06 13.67
N LEU A 447 -9.91 -16.21 13.11
CA LEU A 447 -8.78 -16.61 12.28
C LEU A 447 -7.90 -17.63 13.03
N LYS A 448 -7.47 -18.68 12.32
CA LYS A 448 -6.69 -19.83 12.78
C LYS A 448 -5.57 -20.15 11.78
#